data_AF-A0A7J4MCB7-F1
#
_entry.id   AF-A0A7J4MCB7-F1
#
_cell.length_a   1.000
_cell.length_b   1.000
_cell.length_c   1.000
_cell.angle_alpha   90.00
_cell.angle_beta   90.00
_cell.angle_gamma   90.00
#
_symmetry.space_group_name_H-M   'P 1'
#
loop_
_entity.id
_entity.type
_entity.pdbx_description
1 polymer ?
#
loop_
_entity_poly.entity_id
_entity_poly.type
_entity_poly.pdbx_seq_one_letter_code
_entity_poly.pdbx_strand_id
1 'polypeptide(L)' 'MDDVTYDDKAEQFERMWDGMTPKGINRTKALKFRQYILEHVRQTKRPLTRENARKYWMGQLQQEIKDAESF' A
#
# COMPACT_ATOMS: atom_id res chain seq x y z
N MET A 1 -16.08 -7.53 14.91
CA MET A 1 -15.15 -6.39 15.16
C MET A 1 -13.79 -6.95 14.82
N ASP A 2 -13.50 -6.93 13.54
CA ASP A 2 -12.46 -7.75 12.93
C ASP A 2 -11.13 -7.06 13.18
N ASP A 3 -10.38 -7.59 14.14
CA ASP A 3 -8.99 -7.22 14.44
C ASP A 3 -8.13 -7.64 13.25
N VAL A 4 -8.11 -6.80 12.21
CA VAL A 4 -7.23 -6.98 11.06
C VAL A 4 -5.81 -6.73 11.55
N THR A 5 -5.09 -7.80 11.83
CA THR A 5 -3.71 -7.76 12.30
C THR A 5 -2.79 -7.13 11.24
N TYR A 6 -1.64 -6.63 11.67
CA TYR A 6 -0.64 -6.03 10.75
C TYR A 6 -0.22 -7.01 9.65
N ASP A 7 -0.18 -8.31 9.95
CA ASP A 7 0.15 -9.36 8.99
C ASP A 7 -0.93 -9.46 7.88
N ASP A 8 -2.22 -9.42 8.25
CA ASP A 8 -3.35 -9.48 7.31
C ASP A 8 -3.33 -8.30 6.32
N LYS A 9 -2.99 -7.09 6.79
CA LYS A 9 -2.85 -5.92 5.91
C LYS A 9 -1.72 -6.08 4.90
N ALA A 10 -0.59 -6.66 5.30
CA ALA A 10 0.55 -6.87 4.40
C ALA A 10 0.19 -7.90 3.33
N GLU A 11 -0.41 -9.02 3.72
CA GLU A 11 -0.88 -10.04 2.78
C GLU A 11 -1.95 -9.49 1.82
N GLN A 12 -2.88 -8.68 2.33
CA GLN A 12 -3.90 -8.05 1.50
C GLN A 12 -3.27 -7.12 0.46
N PHE A 13 -2.24 -6.35 0.83
CA PHE A 13 -1.48 -5.55 -0.13
C PHE A 13 -0.84 -6.42 -1.22
N GLU A 14 -0.18 -7.53 -0.86
CA GLU A 14 0.47 -8.40 -1.83
C GLU A 14 -0.53 -9.02 -2.81
N ARG A 15 -1.67 -9.49 -2.29
CA ARG A 15 -2.76 -10.04 -3.12
C ARG A 15 -3.30 -8.99 -4.08
N MET A 16 -3.54 -7.76 -3.63
CA MET A 16 -4.04 -6.69 -4.50
C MET A 16 -2.98 -6.19 -5.48
N TRP A 17 -1.72 -6.15 -5.07
CA TRP A 17 -0.59 -5.75 -5.91
C TRP A 17 -0.38 -6.72 -7.07
N ASP A 18 -0.49 -8.03 -6.82
CA ASP A 18 -0.41 -9.07 -7.84
C ASP A 18 -1.73 -9.23 -8.63
N GLY A 19 -2.84 -8.80 -8.03
CA GLY A 19 -4.19 -8.94 -8.60
C GLY A 19 -4.81 -10.31 -8.35
N MET A 20 -4.37 -11.01 -7.30
CA MET A 20 -4.97 -12.28 -6.89
C MET A 20 -6.40 -12.08 -6.44
N THR A 21 -7.32 -12.79 -7.09
CA THR A 21 -8.72 -12.88 -6.72
C THR A 21 -9.12 -14.34 -6.55
N PRO A 22 -10.26 -14.66 -5.91
CA PRO A 22 -10.75 -16.03 -5.84
C PRO A 22 -10.98 -16.69 -7.21
N LYS A 23 -11.12 -15.89 -8.28
CA LYS A 23 -11.31 -16.35 -9.66
C LYS A 23 -10.00 -16.39 -10.47
N GLY A 24 -8.85 -16.20 -9.81
CA GLY A 24 -7.53 -16.12 -10.44
C GLY A 24 -6.96 -14.71 -10.51
N ILE A 25 -5.92 -14.51 -11.34
CA ILE A 25 -5.19 -13.23 -11.44
C ILE A 25 -5.93 -12.26 -12.36
N ASN A 26 -6.23 -11.07 -11.84
CA ASN A 26 -6.83 -9.96 -12.57
C ASN A 26 -5.85 -8.80 -12.71
N ARG A 27 -5.12 -8.78 -13.83
CA ARG A 27 -4.10 -7.75 -14.13
C ARG A 27 -4.67 -6.34 -14.17
N THR A 28 -5.90 -6.15 -14.64
CA THR A 28 -6.55 -4.84 -14.70
C THR A 28 -6.81 -4.30 -13.30
N LYS A 29 -7.27 -5.14 -12.36
CA LYS A 29 -7.45 -4.73 -10.96
C LYS A 29 -6.11 -4.42 -10.29
N ALA A 30 -5.08 -5.23 -10.54
CA ALA A 30 -3.73 -4.94 -10.05
C ALA A 30 -3.22 -3.57 -10.54
N LEU A 31 -3.38 -3.27 -11.83
CA LEU A 31 -2.97 -1.99 -12.40
C LEU A 31 -3.72 -0.80 -11.81
N LYS A 32 -5.03 -0.92 -11.57
CA LYS A 32 -5.82 0.12 -10.91
C LYS A 32 -5.38 0.32 -9.45
N PHE A 33 -5.14 -0.76 -8.73
CA PHE A 33 -4.64 -0.70 -7.36
C PHE A 33 -3.27 -0.03 -7.27
N ARG A 34 -2.32 -0.42 -8.14
CA ARG A 34 -0.99 0.20 -8.24
C ARG A 34 -1.08 1.70 -8.53
N GLN A 35 -1.94 2.11 -9.47
CA GLN A 35 -2.17 3.53 -9.76
C GLN A 35 -2.70 4.29 -8.53
N TYR A 36 -3.77 3.78 -7.92
CA TYR A 36 -4.38 4.38 -6.72
C TYR A 36 -3.35 4.58 -5.61
N ILE A 37 -2.58 3.54 -5.27
CA ILE A 37 -1.67 3.63 -4.13
C ILE A 37 -0.43 4.48 -4.43
N LEU A 38 0.10 4.41 -5.65
CA LEU A 38 1.22 5.26 -6.05
C LEU A 38 0.81 6.73 -6.16
N GLU A 39 -0.44 7.04 -6.51
CA GLU A 39 -0.95 8.42 -6.46
C GLU A 39 -0.91 8.98 -5.04
N HIS A 40 -1.25 8.17 -4.03
CA HIS A 40 -1.12 8.60 -2.64
C HIS A 40 0.33 8.73 -2.20
N VAL A 41 1.21 7.80 -2.60
CA VAL A 41 2.66 7.94 -2.36
C VAL A 41 3.19 9.23 -2.99
N ARG A 42 2.72 9.60 -4.18
CA ARG A 42 3.09 10.86 -4.84
C ARG A 42 2.77 12.08 -3.99
N GLN A 43 1.61 12.10 -3.32
CA GLN A 43 1.20 13.21 -2.44
C GLN A 43 2.14 13.35 -1.22
N THR A 44 2.77 12.25 -0.79
CA THR A 44 3.77 12.27 0.30
C THR A 44 5.16 12.76 -0.13
N LYS A 45 5.35 13.13 -1.41
CA LYS A 45 6.63 13.54 -2.00
C LYS A 45 7.74 12.47 -1.91
N ARG A 46 7.38 11.20 -1.75
CA ARG A 46 8.31 10.06 -1.72
C ARG A 46 8.42 9.38 -3.09
N PRO A 47 9.52 8.66 -3.38
CA PRO A 47 9.66 7.91 -4.63
C PRO A 47 8.53 6.89 -4.86
N LEU A 48 8.06 6.77 -6.10
CA LEU A 48 6.96 5.88 -6.50
C LEU A 48 7.41 4.41 -6.60
N THR A 49 7.74 3.79 -5.46
CA THR A 49 8.21 2.40 -5.38
C THR A 49 7.18 1.49 -4.72
N ARG A 50 7.25 0.18 -5.00
CA ARG A 50 6.45 -0.84 -4.31
C ARG A 50 6.64 -0.77 -2.80
N GLU A 51 7.86 -0.54 -2.35
CA GLU A 51 8.17 -0.44 -0.92
C GLU A 51 7.46 0.75 -0.26
N ASN A 52 7.53 1.94 -0.86
CA ASN A 52 6.83 3.11 -0.32
C ASN A 52 5.31 2.96 -0.39
N ALA A 53 4.78 2.30 -1.43
CA ALA A 53 3.37 1.95 -1.49
C ALA A 53 2.97 0.98 -0.36
N ARG A 54 3.80 -0.01 -0.05
CA ARG A 54 3.58 -0.91 1.09
C ARG A 54 3.65 -0.14 2.41
N LYS A 55 4.68 0.68 2.64
CA LYS A 55 4.79 1.52 3.84
C LYS A 55 3.59 2.45 4.00
N TYR A 56 3.09 3.02 2.91
CA TYR A 56 1.88 3.84 2.90
C TYR A 56 0.65 3.01 3.29
N TRP A 57 0.46 1.85 2.67
CA TRP A 57 -0.63 0.92 2.98
C TRP A 57 -0.65 0.50 4.45
N MET A 58 0.54 0.24 5.01
CA MET A 58 0.71 -0.14 6.41
C MET A 58 0.59 1.04 7.39
N GLY A 59 0.46 2.27 6.90
CA GLY A 59 0.43 3.49 7.72
C GLY A 59 1.80 3.94 8.25
N GLN A 60 2.87 3.20 7.98
CA GLN A 60 4.23 3.50 8.43
C GLN A 60 4.78 4.76 7.77
N LEU A 61 4.47 4.98 6.48
CA LEU A 61 4.99 6.13 5.75
C LEU A 61 4.53 7.46 6.36
N GLN A 62 3.28 7.53 6.83
CA GLN A 62 2.76 8.72 7.52
C GLN A 62 3.43 8.94 8.87
N GLN A 63 3.76 7.85 9.58
CA GLN A 63 4.47 7.94 10.86
C GLN A 63 5.89 8.46 10.66
N GLU A 64 6.62 7.97 9.66
CA GLU A 64 7.96 8.45 9.30
C GLU A 64 7.96 9.94 8.90
N ILE A 65 6.92 10.39 8.19
CA ILE A 65 6.78 11.81 7.82
C ILE A 65 6.56 12.68 9.06
N LYS A 66 5.62 12.30 9.93
CA LYS A 66 5.35 13.05 11.17
C LYS A 66 6.55 13.12 12.12
N ASP A 67 7.30 12.02 12.20
CA ASP A 67 8.54 11.95 12.98
C ASP A 67 9.59 12.90 12.41
N ALA A 68 9.79 12.88 11.08
CA ALA A 68 10.73 13.77 10.40
C ALA A 68 10.35 15.26 10.46
N GLU A 69 9.07 15.60 10.60
CA GLU A 69 8.59 16.98 10.78
C GLU A 69 8.64 17.48 12.23
N SER A 70 8.90 16.60 13.22
CA SER A 70 8.96 16.98 14.65
C SER A 70 10.34 17.47 15.13
N PHE A 71 11.33 17.61 14.24
CA PHE A 71 12.68 18.10 14.53
C PHE A 71 12.98 19.39 13.76
#